data_AF-A0A2J8TW02-F1
#
_entry.id   AF-A0A2J8TW02-F1
#
_cell.length_a   1.000
_cell.length_b   1.000
_cell.length_c   1.000
_cell.angle_alpha   90.00
_cell.angle_beta   90.00
_cell.angle_gamma   90.00
#
_symmetry.space_group_name_H-M   'P 1'
#
loop_
_entity.id
_entity.type
_entity.pdbx_description
1 polymer ?
#
loop_
_entity_poly.entity_id
_entity_poly.type
_entity_poly.pdbx_seq_one_letter_code
_entity_poly.pdbx_strand_id
1 'polypeptide(L)'
;MGATGAAEPLHSVLWVKQQRCAVSLEPARALLRWWRSPGPGAGAPGADACSVPVSEIIAVEETDVHGKHHSSGKWQKMEKPYAFTVHCVKRARRHRWKWAQVTFWCPEEQLCHLWLQTLREMLEKLTSRPKHLLVFINPFGGKGQGKRIYERKVAPLFTLASITTDIIASSVSAETACSARCCTV
;
A
#
# COMPACT_ATOMS: atom_id res chain seq x y z
N MET A 1 6.58 26.72 28.00
CA MET A 1 6.57 26.41 26.56
C MET A 1 7.01 24.97 26.42
N GLY A 2 6.04 24.05 26.32
CA GLY A 2 6.30 22.61 26.31
C GLY A 2 6.90 22.17 24.98
N ALA A 3 7.99 21.40 25.04
CA ALA A 3 8.53 20.69 23.91
C ALA A 3 7.41 19.83 23.30
N THR A 4 7.09 20.05 22.03
CA THR A 4 6.28 19.13 21.23
C THR A 4 6.99 17.79 21.27
N GLY A 5 6.50 16.86 22.10
CA GLY A 5 7.01 15.50 22.18
C GLY A 5 6.88 14.87 20.80
N ALA A 6 7.98 14.78 20.07
CA ALA A 6 8.01 14.05 18.81
C ALA A 6 7.65 12.60 19.13
N ALA A 7 6.56 12.10 18.55
CA ALA A 7 6.14 10.72 18.75
C ALA A 7 7.31 9.79 18.41
N GLU A 8 7.70 8.95 19.38
CA GLU A 8 8.84 8.06 19.19
C GLU A 8 8.58 7.08 18.03
N PRO A 9 9.62 6.74 17.25
CA PRO A 9 9.48 5.79 16.16
C PRO A 9 9.16 4.40 16.70
N LEU A 10 8.14 3.75 16.14
CA LEU A 10 7.90 2.33 16.41
C LEU A 10 9.03 1.53 15.75
N HIS A 11 9.76 0.77 16.55
CA HIS A 11 10.95 0.08 16.10
C HIS A 11 11.00 -1.36 16.63
N SER A 12 11.26 -2.32 15.74
CA SER A 12 11.29 -3.76 16.09
C SER A 12 12.17 -4.55 15.12
N VAL A 13 12.66 -5.72 15.55
CA VAL A 13 13.34 -6.66 14.66
C VAL A 13 12.31 -7.68 14.16
N LEU A 14 11.92 -7.57 12.90
CA LEU A 14 10.96 -8.45 12.25
C LEU A 14 11.67 -9.30 11.19
N TRP A 15 10.98 -10.31 10.69
CA TRP A 15 11.48 -11.11 9.58
C TRP A 15 10.85 -10.69 8.27
N VAL A 16 11.69 -10.46 7.26
CA VAL A 16 11.25 -10.18 5.90
C VAL A 16 11.85 -11.25 5.01
N LYS A 17 10.98 -12.06 4.39
CA LYS A 17 11.40 -13.30 3.71
C LYS A 17 12.17 -14.21 4.69
N GLN A 18 13.43 -14.53 4.40
CA GLN A 18 14.29 -15.38 5.23
C GLN A 18 15.36 -14.58 5.98
N GLN A 19 15.20 -13.26 6.16
CA GLN A 19 16.19 -12.41 6.80
C GLN A 19 15.60 -11.65 7.98
N ARG A 20 16.41 -11.46 9.03
CA ARG A 20 16.10 -10.55 10.14
C ARG A 20 16.34 -9.13 9.68
N CYS A 21 15.34 -8.29 9.86
CA CYS A 21 15.38 -6.89 9.49
C CYS A 21 15.01 -6.04 10.70
N ALA A 22 15.78 -4.97 10.93
CA ALA A 22 15.30 -3.88 11.76
C ALA A 22 14.25 -3.12 10.95
N VAL A 23 13.10 -2.86 11.56
CA VAL A 23 11.97 -2.17 10.95
C VAL A 23 11.64 -0.98 11.83
N SER A 24 11.52 0.19 11.21
CA SER A 24 11.23 1.45 11.88
C SER A 24 10.11 2.18 11.13
N LEU A 25 9.10 2.61 11.87
CA LEU A 25 8.09 3.53 11.42
C LEU A 25 8.35 4.85 12.13
N GLU A 26 8.66 5.89 11.36
CA GLU A 26 9.02 7.21 11.86
C GLU A 26 7.84 8.18 11.66
N PRO A 27 6.99 8.44 12.68
CA PRO A 27 5.79 9.26 12.52
C PRO A 27 6.10 10.68 12.04
N ALA A 28 7.17 11.29 12.57
CA ALA A 28 7.61 12.64 12.21
C ALA A 28 8.00 12.78 10.73
N ARG A 29 8.42 11.69 10.08
CA ARG A 29 8.78 11.67 8.65
C ARG A 29 7.69 11.05 7.77
N ALA A 30 6.65 10.50 8.37
CA ALA A 30 5.68 9.65 7.69
C ALA A 30 6.38 8.59 6.81
N LEU A 31 7.34 7.86 7.39
CA LEU A 31 8.22 6.94 6.64
C LEU A 31 8.30 5.57 7.31
N LEU A 32 8.05 4.51 6.53
CA LEU A 32 8.34 3.13 6.91
C LEU A 32 9.69 2.73 6.31
N ARG A 33 10.62 2.24 7.13
CA ARG A 33 11.96 1.82 6.70
C ARG A 33 12.34 0.47 7.29
N TRP A 34 13.06 -0.35 6.52
CA TRP A 34 13.62 -1.61 6.99
C TRP A 34 14.95 -1.95 6.33
N TRP A 35 15.86 -2.59 7.06
CA TRP A 35 17.18 -2.97 6.60
C TRP A 35 17.65 -4.24 7.31
N ARG A 36 18.68 -4.90 6.75
CA ARG A 36 19.22 -6.14 7.33
C ARG A 36 19.81 -5.88 8.72
N SER A 37 19.44 -6.70 9.70
CA SER A 37 19.99 -6.64 11.06
C SER A 37 20.72 -7.94 11.39
N PRO A 38 22.07 -7.98 11.27
CA PRO A 38 22.84 -9.21 11.46
C PRO A 38 23.03 -9.64 12.93
N GLY A 39 22.66 -8.82 13.93
CA GLY A 39 22.89 -9.13 15.35
C GLY A 39 21.86 -8.52 16.32
N PRO A 40 22.01 -8.79 17.65
CA PRO A 40 21.22 -8.17 18.70
C PRO A 40 21.62 -6.68 18.83
N GLY A 41 20.83 -5.84 18.19
CA GLY A 41 21.07 -4.41 18.03
C GLY A 41 20.70 -4.03 16.61
N ALA A 42 19.67 -3.21 16.46
CA ALA A 42 19.38 -2.60 15.18
C ALA A 42 20.53 -1.64 14.85
N GLY A 43 21.49 -2.12 14.07
CA GLY A 43 22.54 -1.25 13.53
C GLY A 43 21.93 -0.10 12.76
N ALA A 44 22.69 0.98 12.54
CA ALA A 44 22.23 2.08 11.72
C ALA A 44 21.81 1.60 10.31
N PRO A 45 20.79 2.24 9.69
CA PRO A 45 20.38 1.93 8.33
C PRO A 45 21.55 2.03 7.35
N GLY A 46 21.89 0.91 6.71
CA GLY A 46 22.89 0.85 5.65
C GLY A 46 22.36 1.38 4.30
N ALA A 47 23.24 1.38 3.29
CA ALA A 47 22.87 1.77 1.91
C ALA A 47 21.83 0.84 1.27
N ASP A 48 21.62 -0.36 1.82
CA ASP A 48 20.65 -1.36 1.38
C ASP A 48 19.27 -1.20 2.06
N ALA A 49 19.09 -0.17 2.89
CA ALA A 49 17.83 0.09 3.56
C ALA A 49 16.70 0.36 2.55
N CYS A 50 15.63 -0.41 2.66
CA CYS A 50 14.40 -0.18 1.93
C CYS A 50 13.54 0.83 2.70
N SER A 51 12.91 1.76 1.98
CA SER A 51 11.97 2.71 2.58
C SER A 51 10.75 2.91 1.68
N VAL A 52 9.63 3.23 2.32
CA VAL A 52 8.35 3.54 1.68
C VAL A 52 7.71 4.70 2.45
N PRO A 53 7.47 5.86 1.82
CA PRO A 53 6.66 6.91 2.42
C PRO A 53 5.26 6.38 2.73
N VAL A 54 4.67 6.78 3.86
CA VAL A 54 3.33 6.33 4.26
C VAL A 54 2.28 6.74 3.23
N SER A 55 2.47 7.87 2.54
CA SER A 55 1.62 8.29 1.41
C SER A 55 1.68 7.36 0.18
N GLU A 56 2.69 6.49 0.09
CA GLU A 56 2.86 5.49 -0.98
C GLU A 56 2.39 4.10 -0.54
N ILE A 57 1.89 3.95 0.69
CA ILE A 57 1.25 2.72 1.16
C ILE A 57 -0.21 2.74 0.69
N ILE A 58 -0.59 1.70 -0.04
CA ILE A 58 -1.95 1.46 -0.54
C ILE A 58 -2.81 0.90 0.58
N ALA A 59 -2.32 -0.14 1.27
CA ALA A 59 -3.07 -0.84 2.30
C ALA A 59 -2.14 -1.65 3.21
N VAL A 60 -2.65 -2.01 4.38
CA VAL A 60 -1.97 -2.88 5.35
C VAL A 60 -2.95 -3.95 5.81
N GLU A 61 -2.62 -5.19 5.49
CA GLU A 61 -3.45 -6.37 5.72
C GLU A 61 -2.77 -7.30 6.71
N GLU A 62 -3.58 -7.91 7.59
CA GLU A 62 -3.12 -9.06 8.35
C GLU A 62 -3.01 -10.25 7.40
N THR A 63 -1.95 -11.03 7.51
CA THR A 63 -1.75 -12.19 6.63
C THR A 63 -2.42 -13.39 7.29
N ASP A 64 -3.62 -13.73 6.82
CA ASP A 64 -4.36 -14.89 7.30
C ASP A 64 -3.58 -16.18 7.07
N VAL A 65 -2.99 -16.73 8.13
CA VAL A 65 -2.38 -18.08 8.10
C VAL A 65 -3.45 -19.18 7.98
N HIS A 66 -4.73 -18.83 8.16
CA HIS A 66 -5.87 -19.76 8.17
C HIS A 66 -6.68 -19.79 6.85
N GLY A 67 -6.33 -18.99 5.85
CA GLY A 67 -7.11 -18.83 4.62
C GLY A 67 -6.36 -19.21 3.34
N LYS A 68 -6.60 -20.43 2.85
CA LYS A 68 -6.23 -20.95 1.52
C LYS A 68 -4.76 -21.36 1.33
N HIS A 69 -4.55 -22.65 1.59
CA HIS A 69 -3.43 -23.46 1.10
C HIS A 69 -3.49 -23.55 -0.44
N HIS A 70 -3.03 -22.51 -1.15
CA HIS A 70 -2.63 -22.67 -2.54
C HIS A 70 -1.35 -23.53 -2.55
N SER A 71 -1.45 -24.68 -3.19
CA SER A 71 -0.41 -25.69 -3.32
C SER A 71 0.85 -25.12 -3.99
N SER A 72 1.81 -24.66 -3.19
CA SER A 72 3.22 -24.62 -3.60
C SER A 72 4.07 -25.04 -2.40
N GLY A 73 4.60 -26.26 -2.47
CA GLY A 73 5.30 -26.91 -1.38
C GLY A 73 6.54 -26.17 -0.87
N LYS A 74 6.96 -26.58 0.33
CA LYS A 74 8.20 -26.23 1.05
C LYS A 74 8.20 -24.91 1.84
N TRP A 75 7.29 -24.72 2.79
CA TRP A 75 7.46 -23.72 3.87
C TRP A 75 7.03 -24.21 5.28
N GLN A 76 6.88 -25.52 5.50
CA GLN A 76 6.45 -26.11 6.78
C GLN A 76 7.49 -26.06 7.93
N LYS A 77 8.46 -25.14 7.89
CA LYS A 77 9.52 -25.09 8.92
C LYS A 77 9.85 -23.66 9.39
N MET A 78 8.84 -22.84 9.62
CA MET A 78 8.97 -21.62 10.41
C MET A 78 7.85 -21.52 11.45
N GLU A 79 8.22 -21.53 12.72
CA GLU A 79 7.40 -21.12 13.87
C GLU A 79 7.15 -19.59 13.85
N LYS A 80 6.54 -19.05 12.79
CA LYS A 80 6.15 -17.63 12.76
C LYS A 80 4.69 -17.52 12.39
N PRO A 81 3.79 -17.61 13.38
CA PRO A 81 2.36 -17.67 13.12
C PRO A 81 1.77 -16.30 12.74
N TYR A 82 2.44 -15.19 13.03
CA TYR A 82 1.88 -13.85 12.84
C TYR A 82 2.61 -13.07 11.76
N ALA A 83 1.85 -12.50 10.82
CA ALA A 83 2.40 -11.66 9.77
C ALA A 83 1.41 -10.60 9.31
N PHE A 84 1.97 -9.50 8.83
CA PHE A 84 1.21 -8.46 8.15
C PHE A 84 1.89 -8.10 6.82
N THR A 85 1.09 -7.70 5.85
CA THR A 85 1.54 -7.33 4.51
C THR A 85 1.24 -5.86 4.24
N VAL A 86 2.26 -5.13 3.82
CA VAL A 86 2.15 -3.73 3.38
C VAL A 86 2.14 -3.69 1.87
N HIS A 87 1.00 -3.34 1.28
CA HIS A 87 0.85 -3.07 -0.14
C HIS A 87 1.26 -1.64 -0.41
N CYS A 88 2.20 -1.44 -1.33
CA CYS A 88 2.73 -0.12 -1.64
C CYS A 88 2.94 0.06 -3.15
N VAL A 89 3.11 1.31 -3.54
CA VAL A 89 3.59 1.65 -4.88
C VAL A 89 5.08 1.97 -4.81
N LYS A 90 5.84 1.46 -5.78
CA LYS A 90 7.23 1.82 -6.00
C LYS A 90 7.34 2.64 -7.27
N ARG A 91 7.98 3.80 -7.16
CA ARG A 91 8.37 4.61 -8.31
C ARG A 91 9.39 3.83 -9.14
N ALA A 92 9.09 3.66 -10.41
CA ALA A 92 9.97 3.06 -11.40
C ALA A 92 10.43 4.12 -12.41
N ARG A 93 11.41 3.76 -13.24
CA ARG A 93 11.88 4.62 -14.33
C ARG A 93 10.73 5.01 -15.27
N ARG A 94 10.89 6.14 -15.97
CA ARG A 94 9.92 6.67 -16.96
C ARG A 94 8.55 7.01 -16.37
N HIS A 95 8.50 7.59 -15.17
CA HIS A 95 7.26 8.02 -14.49
C HIS A 95 6.23 6.89 -14.30
N ARG A 96 6.70 5.64 -14.19
CA ARG A 96 5.84 4.47 -13.99
C ARG A 96 5.75 4.13 -12.52
N TRP A 97 4.57 3.73 -12.09
CA TRP A 97 4.33 3.22 -10.76
C TRP A 97 4.17 1.71 -10.86
N LYS A 98 4.81 0.98 -9.94
CA LYS A 98 4.70 -0.47 -9.84
C LYS A 98 4.11 -0.82 -8.50
N TRP A 99 3.09 -1.66 -8.50
CA TRP A 99 2.61 -2.28 -7.28
C TRP A 99 3.69 -3.20 -6.72
N ALA A 100 3.89 -3.13 -5.40
CA ALA A 100 4.78 -3.97 -4.63
C ALA A 100 4.13 -4.33 -3.30
N GLN A 101 4.63 -5.38 -2.67
CA GLN A 101 4.23 -5.78 -1.33
C GLN A 101 5.44 -6.24 -0.53
N VAL A 102 5.39 -6.05 0.77
CA VAL A 102 6.36 -6.58 1.72
C VAL A 102 5.61 -7.18 2.90
N THR A 103 5.94 -8.42 3.23
CA THR A 103 5.36 -9.15 4.36
C THR A 103 6.37 -9.20 5.49
N PHE A 104 5.94 -8.72 6.65
CA PHE A 104 6.70 -8.73 7.89
C PHE A 104 6.16 -9.82 8.80
N TRP A 105 7.04 -10.69 9.25
CA TRP A 105 6.71 -11.80 10.15
C TRP A 105 7.16 -11.45 11.56
N CYS A 106 6.25 -11.61 12.51
CA CYS A 106 6.43 -11.28 13.90
C CYS A 106 6.60 -12.56 14.75
N PRO A 107 7.41 -12.51 15.81
CA PRO A 107 7.48 -13.60 16.80
C PRO A 107 6.23 -13.65 17.69
N GLU A 108 5.58 -12.50 17.92
CA GLU A 108 4.48 -12.33 18.87
C GLU A 108 3.26 -11.69 18.18
N GLU A 109 2.06 -12.08 18.62
CA GLU A 109 0.79 -11.61 18.06
C GLU A 109 0.58 -10.12 18.36
N GLN A 110 0.82 -9.74 19.61
CA GLN A 110 0.64 -8.38 20.09
C GLN A 110 1.53 -7.40 19.32
N LEU A 111 2.74 -7.83 18.95
CA LEU A 111 3.64 -7.04 18.13
C LEU A 111 3.09 -6.87 16.71
N CYS A 112 2.54 -7.93 16.12
CA CYS A 112 1.90 -7.87 14.80
C CYS A 112 0.71 -6.89 14.80
N HIS A 113 -0.18 -7.01 15.80
CA HIS A 113 -1.33 -6.11 15.97
C HIS A 113 -0.90 -4.66 16.20
N LEU A 114 0.14 -4.42 17.01
CA LEU A 114 0.68 -3.09 17.23
C LEU A 114 1.14 -2.44 15.92
N TRP A 115 1.87 -3.17 15.08
CA TRP A 115 2.31 -2.69 13.77
C TRP A 115 1.12 -2.44 12.82
N LEU A 116 0.18 -3.37 12.75
CA LEU A 116 -1.04 -3.24 11.95
C LEU A 116 -1.84 -1.98 12.32
N GLN A 117 -2.11 -1.82 13.61
CA GLN A 117 -2.88 -0.69 14.14
C GLN A 117 -2.15 0.63 13.88
N THR A 118 -0.86 0.71 14.22
CA THR A 118 -0.08 1.95 14.06
C THR A 118 -0.03 2.38 12.59
N LEU A 119 0.21 1.45 11.66
CA LEU A 119 0.22 1.76 10.24
C LEU A 119 -1.16 2.20 9.72
N ARG A 120 -2.23 1.51 10.13
CA ARG A 120 -3.61 1.88 9.74
C ARG A 120 -3.99 3.27 10.26
N GLU A 121 -3.65 3.59 11.51
CA GLU A 121 -3.86 4.93 12.07
C GLU A 121 -3.08 6.00 11.30
N MET A 122 -1.84 5.72 10.90
CA MET A 122 -1.07 6.66 10.09
C MET A 122 -1.68 6.88 8.71
N LEU A 123 -2.22 5.83 8.08
CA LEU A 123 -2.93 5.92 6.80
C LEU A 123 -4.21 6.75 6.91
N GLU A 124 -4.96 6.59 8.00
CA GLU A 124 -6.21 7.33 8.23
C GLU A 124 -5.95 8.83 8.49
N LYS A 125 -4.81 9.16 9.10
CA LYS A 125 -4.38 10.55 9.34
C LYS A 125 -3.91 11.27 8.07
N LEU A 126 -3.74 10.58 6.93
CA LEU A 126 -3.36 11.20 5.67
C LEU A 126 -4.52 11.98 5.06
N THR A 127 -4.48 13.31 5.17
CA THR A 127 -5.48 14.20 4.55
C THR A 127 -5.46 14.16 3.02
N SER A 128 -4.34 13.77 2.42
CA SER A 128 -4.18 13.67 0.97
C SER A 128 -4.78 12.39 0.37
N ARG A 129 -5.25 11.44 1.20
CA ARG A 129 -5.74 10.14 0.74
C ARG A 129 -7.24 10.25 0.42
N PRO A 130 -7.65 10.14 -0.86
CA PRO A 130 -9.06 10.26 -1.22
C PRO A 130 -9.85 9.08 -0.67
N LYS A 131 -11.05 9.34 -0.10
CA LYS A 131 -11.97 8.31 0.40
C LYS A 131 -13.05 7.94 -0.62
N HIS A 132 -13.42 8.90 -1.46
CA HIS A 132 -14.44 8.76 -2.50
C HIS A 132 -13.91 9.32 -3.81
N LEU A 133 -14.07 8.59 -4.91
CA LEU A 133 -13.69 9.03 -6.25
C LEU A 133 -14.84 8.80 -7.25
N LEU A 134 -15.15 9.81 -8.04
CA LEU A 134 -15.99 9.68 -9.22
C LEU A 134 -15.13 9.26 -10.41
N VAL A 135 -15.46 8.11 -11.03
CA VAL A 135 -14.71 7.57 -12.17
C VAL A 135 -15.55 7.65 -13.44
N PHE A 136 -15.09 8.48 -14.37
CA PHE A 136 -15.65 8.54 -15.72
C PHE A 136 -14.96 7.53 -16.63
N ILE A 137 -15.74 6.63 -17.21
CA ILE A 137 -15.26 5.68 -18.20
C ILE A 137 -15.90 6.02 -19.54
N ASN A 138 -15.10 6.50 -20.49
CA ASN A 138 -15.54 6.64 -21.87
C ASN A 138 -15.43 5.26 -22.58
N PRO A 139 -16.56 4.61 -22.92
CA PRO A 139 -16.54 3.29 -23.54
C PRO A 139 -16.12 3.32 -25.01
N PHE A 140 -16.22 4.47 -25.69
CA PHE A 140 -15.96 4.63 -27.13
C PHE A 140 -14.57 5.20 -27.45
N GLY A 141 -13.78 5.56 -26.44
CA GLY A 141 -12.44 6.10 -26.64
C GLY A 141 -11.41 5.04 -27.10
N GLY A 142 -10.61 5.37 -28.11
CA GLY A 142 -9.47 4.55 -28.55
C GLY A 142 -9.85 3.10 -28.91
N LYS A 143 -9.27 2.12 -28.21
CA LYS A 143 -9.52 0.67 -28.43
C LYS A 143 -10.77 0.12 -27.71
N GLY A 144 -11.59 0.96 -27.08
CA GLY A 144 -12.81 0.54 -26.38
C GLY A 144 -12.58 -0.38 -25.15
N GLN A 145 -11.36 -0.44 -24.62
CA GLN A 145 -11.01 -1.33 -23.49
C GLN A 145 -11.11 -0.65 -22.12
N GLY A 146 -11.57 0.61 -22.05
CA GLY A 146 -11.54 1.43 -20.82
C GLY A 146 -12.22 0.74 -19.64
N LYS A 147 -13.45 0.25 -19.85
CA LYS A 147 -14.22 -0.47 -18.82
C LYS A 147 -13.48 -1.72 -18.31
N ARG A 148 -13.02 -2.57 -19.23
CA ARG A 148 -12.29 -3.81 -18.89
C ARG A 148 -10.98 -3.53 -18.15
N ILE A 149 -10.26 -2.47 -18.52
CA ILE A 149 -9.02 -2.08 -17.85
C ILE A 149 -9.34 -1.59 -16.43
N TYR A 150 -10.37 -0.77 -16.28
CA TYR A 150 -10.82 -0.30 -14.97
C TYR A 150 -11.14 -1.46 -14.04
N GLU A 151 -12.04 -2.35 -14.45
CA GLU A 151 -12.49 -3.50 -13.66
C GLU A 151 -11.34 -4.43 -13.27
N ARG A 152 -10.40 -4.70 -14.19
CA ARG A 152 -9.33 -5.68 -13.94
C ARG A 152 -8.12 -5.12 -13.21
N LYS A 153 -7.86 -3.81 -13.30
CA LYS A 153 -6.60 -3.22 -12.80
C LYS A 153 -6.79 -2.10 -11.80
N VAL A 154 -7.81 -1.26 -11.99
CA VAL A 154 -7.99 -0.03 -11.20
C VAL A 154 -8.92 -0.28 -10.03
N ALA A 155 -10.10 -0.87 -10.27
CA ALA A 155 -11.07 -1.17 -9.23
C ALA A 155 -10.47 -2.00 -8.07
N PRO A 156 -9.67 -3.06 -8.31
CA PRO A 156 -9.05 -3.80 -7.20
C PRO A 156 -8.11 -2.95 -6.34
N LEU A 157 -7.42 -1.98 -6.94
CA LEU A 157 -6.52 -1.08 -6.18
C LEU A 157 -7.31 -0.09 -5.32
N PHE A 158 -8.44 0.42 -5.83
CA PHE A 158 -9.31 1.30 -5.06
C PHE A 158 -9.98 0.55 -3.91
N THR A 159 -10.48 -0.66 -4.15
CA THR A 159 -11.00 -1.52 -3.09
C THR A 159 -9.95 -1.83 -2.03
N LEU A 160 -8.73 -2.20 -2.45
CA LEU A 160 -7.60 -2.45 -1.55
C LEU A 160 -7.28 -1.20 -0.70
N ALA A 161 -7.32 -0.02 -1.31
CA ALA A 161 -7.10 1.24 -0.62
C ALA A 161 -8.31 1.74 0.19
N SER A 162 -9.38 0.95 0.29
CA SER A 162 -10.64 1.34 0.96
C SER A 162 -11.24 2.65 0.39
N ILE A 163 -11.12 2.83 -0.93
CA ILE A 163 -11.68 3.96 -1.66
C ILE A 163 -13.01 3.53 -2.27
N THR A 164 -14.08 4.25 -1.93
CA THR A 164 -15.38 4.07 -2.58
C THR A 164 -15.37 4.77 -3.94
N THR A 165 -15.93 4.12 -4.96
CA THR A 165 -15.99 4.70 -6.30
C THR A 165 -17.37 4.64 -6.91
N ASP A 166 -17.80 5.77 -7.46
CA ASP A 166 -19.01 5.88 -8.27
C ASP A 166 -18.59 5.89 -9.74
N ILE A 167 -19.18 5.02 -10.55
CA ILE A 167 -18.79 4.87 -11.95
C ILE A 167 -19.87 5.46 -12.84
N ILE A 168 -19.48 6.44 -13.67
CA ILE A 168 -20.33 6.94 -14.74
C ILE A 168 -19.76 6.43 -16.06
N ALA A 169 -20.46 5.46 -16.65
CA ALA A 169 -20.23 5.05 -18.03
C ALA A 169 -21.16 5.87 -18.92
N SER A 170 -20.62 6.62 -19.88
CA SER A 170 -21.45 7.34 -20.84
C SER A 170 -22.18 6.33 -21.74
N SER A 171 -23.46 6.07 -21.47
CA SER A 171 -24.36 5.25 -22.30
C SER A 171 -24.94 6.03 -23.49
N VAL A 172 -24.59 7.31 -23.62
CA VAL A 172 -25.08 8.16 -24.71
C VAL A 172 -24.38 7.77 -26.01
N SER A 173 -25.21 7.36 -26.97
CA SER A 173 -24.93 7.29 -28.40
C SER A 173 -24.13 8.51 -28.85
N ALA A 174 -23.32 8.32 -29.90
CA ALA A 174 -22.35 9.27 -30.44
C ALA A 174 -22.88 10.67 -30.86
N GLU A 175 -24.11 11.05 -30.52
CA GLU A 175 -24.73 12.32 -30.88
C GLU A 175 -24.46 13.47 -29.88
N THR A 176 -24.10 13.20 -28.62
CA THR A 176 -23.77 14.30 -27.68
C THR A 176 -22.28 14.69 -27.69
N ALA A 177 -21.43 13.95 -28.41
CA ALA A 177 -20.01 14.30 -28.58
C ALA A 177 -19.78 15.47 -29.57
N CYS A 178 -20.83 15.95 -30.26
CA CYS A 178 -20.74 17.03 -31.23
C CYS A 178 -21.11 18.42 -30.69
N SER A 179 -21.50 18.57 -29.42
CA SER A 179 -21.93 19.87 -28.84
C SER A 179 -20.87 20.54 -27.95
N ALA A 180 -19.58 20.33 -28.23
CA ALA A 180 -18.48 21.08 -27.62
C ALA A 180 -17.60 21.74 -28.68
N ARG A 181 -18.22 22.26 -29.76
CA ARG A 181 -17.65 23.36 -30.55
C ARG A 181 -18.27 24.66 -30.06
N CYS A 182 -17.44 25.70 -29.99
CA CYS A 182 -17.72 27.07 -29.58
C CYS A 182 -17.87 27.34 -28.07
N CYS A 183 -16.74 27.43 -27.38
CA CYS A 183 -16.46 28.60 -26.52
C CYS A 183 -15.01 29.04 -26.77
N THR A 184 -14.82 29.71 -27.90
CA THR A 184 -13.86 30.81 -28.00
C THR A 184 -14.57 32.01 -27.39
N VAL A 185 -14.10 32.48 -26.23
CA VAL A 185 -13.67 33.86 -25.92
C VAL A 185 -12.73 33.76 -24.73
#